data_AF-A0A523RU80-F1
#
_entry.id   AF-A0A523RU80-F1
#
_cell.length_a   1.000
_cell.length_b   1.000
_cell.length_c   1.000
_cell.angle_alpha   90.00
_cell.angle_beta   90.00
_cell.angle_gamma   90.00
#
_symmetry.space_group_name_H-M   'P 1'
#
loop_
_entity.id
_entity.type
_entity.pdbx_description
1 polymer ?
#
loop_
_entity_poly.entity_id
_entity_poly.type
_entity_poly.pdbx_seq_one_letter_code
_entity_poly.pdbx_strand_id
1 'polypeptide(L)'
;MKLFSDKEIVTINQKLLGKKGNFLIAFRNKYGPTRLKQLWTELLDELGHHGKCLSWWSSAGTIGLLECETENGLSIFGQWTLDDNHEFLNVIEVSNNDLINIRDGFDAGPVTSDAMRAMRIGESGGAKE
;
A
#
# COMPACT_ATOMS: atom_id res chain seq x y z
N MET A 1 3.38 9.62 16.41
CA MET A 1 2.26 8.73 16.05
C MET A 1 2.78 7.82 14.96
N LYS A 2 2.59 6.49 15.09
CA LYS A 2 3.03 5.52 14.09
C LYS A 2 1.93 5.29 13.06
N LEU A 3 2.30 4.75 11.90
CA LEU A 3 1.34 4.32 10.90
C LEU A 3 0.58 3.09 11.43
N PHE A 4 1.30 2.02 11.73
CA PHE A 4 0.75 0.79 12.28
C PHE A 4 1.02 0.64 13.78
N SER A 5 0.24 -0.18 14.47
CA SER A 5 0.52 -0.62 15.84
C SER A 5 1.73 -1.55 15.88
N ASP A 6 2.38 -1.67 17.04
CA ASP A 6 3.57 -2.53 17.16
C ASP A 6 3.30 -4.00 16.78
N LYS A 7 2.07 -4.50 17.00
CA LYS A 7 1.66 -5.86 16.59
C LYS A 7 1.61 -6.02 15.07
N GLU A 8 1.07 -5.02 14.38
CA GLU A 8 1.01 -5.00 12.91
C GLU A 8 2.40 -4.85 12.31
N ILE A 9 3.26 -4.01 12.91
CA ILE A 9 4.67 -3.85 12.49
C ILE A 9 5.41 -5.18 12.59
N VAL A 10 5.26 -5.92 13.69
CA VAL A 10 5.85 -7.26 13.83
C VAL A 10 5.37 -8.20 12.72
N THR A 11 4.07 -8.16 12.40
CA THR A 11 3.48 -9.00 11.35
C THR A 11 4.04 -8.64 9.95
N ILE A 12 4.12 -7.35 9.64
CA ILE A 12 4.69 -6.83 8.40
C ILE A 12 6.16 -7.25 8.30
N ASN A 13 6.94 -7.03 9.36
CA ASN A 13 8.35 -7.37 9.38
C ASN A 13 8.58 -8.88 9.15
N GLN A 14 7.81 -9.75 9.79
CA GLN A 14 7.89 -11.19 9.58
C GLN A 14 7.62 -11.61 8.12
N LYS A 15 6.80 -10.86 7.40
CA LYS A 15 6.52 -11.10 5.97
C LYS A 15 7.63 -10.60 5.04
N LEU A 16 8.36 -9.56 5.43
CA LEU A 16 9.39 -8.91 4.61
C LEU A 16 10.81 -9.41 4.92
N LEU A 17 11.08 -9.85 6.15
CA LEU A 17 12.42 -10.17 6.61
C LEU A 17 13.07 -11.27 5.76
N GLY A 18 14.23 -10.95 5.16
CA GLY A 18 15.00 -11.86 4.32
C GLY A 18 14.35 -12.16 2.96
N LYS A 19 13.29 -11.45 2.57
CA LYS A 19 12.64 -11.59 1.26
C LYS A 19 13.24 -10.64 0.22
N LYS A 20 12.99 -10.98 -1.04
CA LYS A 20 13.31 -10.18 -2.24
C LYS A 20 12.08 -10.18 -3.15
N GLY A 21 12.01 -9.25 -4.10
CA GLY A 21 10.85 -9.07 -4.97
C GLY A 21 9.92 -7.97 -4.48
N ASN A 22 8.65 -8.02 -4.88
CA ASN A 22 7.70 -6.93 -4.66
C ASN A 22 6.65 -7.33 -3.64
N PHE A 23 6.48 -6.51 -2.60
CA PHE A 23 5.50 -6.75 -1.55
C PHE A 23 4.58 -5.56 -1.41
N LEU A 24 3.27 -5.81 -1.41
CA LEU A 24 2.23 -4.81 -1.24
C LEU A 24 1.58 -4.95 0.13
N ILE A 25 1.63 -3.87 0.89
CA ILE A 25 0.97 -3.66 2.18
C ILE A 25 -0.31 -2.88 1.88
N ALA A 26 -1.46 -3.49 2.14
CA ALA A 26 -2.76 -2.87 1.95
C ALA A 26 -3.30 -2.38 3.30
N PHE A 27 -3.75 -1.13 3.36
CA PHE A 27 -4.27 -0.54 4.60
C PHE A 27 -5.24 0.63 4.39
N ARG A 28 -6.00 0.94 5.45
CA ARG A 28 -6.83 2.15 5.58
C ARG A 28 -6.18 3.10 6.55
N ASN A 29 -6.33 4.40 6.30
CA ASN A 29 -5.75 5.42 7.16
C ASN A 29 -6.53 6.73 7.09
N LYS A 30 -6.40 7.55 8.12
CA LYS A 30 -7.02 8.88 8.19
C LYS A 30 -6.14 10.04 7.74
N TYR A 31 -4.93 9.75 7.24
CA TYR A 31 -3.95 10.78 6.91
C TYR A 31 -3.97 11.04 5.40
N GLY A 32 -3.97 12.33 5.03
CA GLY A 32 -3.77 12.73 3.65
C GLY A 32 -2.36 12.39 3.14
N PRO A 33 -2.15 12.44 1.81
CA PRO A 33 -0.96 11.91 1.14
C PRO A 33 0.36 12.49 1.66
N THR A 34 0.40 13.80 1.96
CA THR A 34 1.61 14.45 2.49
C THR A 34 2.04 13.90 3.83
N ARG A 35 1.09 13.75 4.78
CA ARG A 35 1.38 13.21 6.11
C ARG A 35 1.65 11.72 6.06
N LEU A 36 0.90 11.01 5.22
CA LEU A 36 1.08 9.58 5.03
C LEU A 36 2.46 9.23 4.48
N LYS A 37 2.98 10.01 3.51
CA LYS A 37 4.34 9.83 2.99
C LYS A 37 5.40 9.90 4.10
N GLN A 38 5.26 10.85 5.03
CA GLN A 38 6.18 10.95 6.18
C GLN A 38 6.12 9.71 7.06
N LEU A 39 4.91 9.34 7.50
CA LEU A 39 4.69 8.16 8.36
C LEU A 39 5.17 6.86 7.71
N TRP A 40 5.05 6.75 6.40
CA TRP A 40 5.53 5.62 5.63
C TRP A 40 7.06 5.55 5.59
N THR A 41 7.73 6.68 5.36
CA THR A 41 9.20 6.73 5.43
C THR A 41 9.69 6.40 6.84
N GLU A 42 9.05 6.92 7.88
CA GLU A 42 9.36 6.59 9.29
C GLU A 42 9.17 5.09 9.57
N LEU A 43 8.10 4.46 9.07
CA LEU A 43 7.86 3.03 9.21
C LEU A 43 8.98 2.20 8.55
N LEU A 44 9.37 2.55 7.33
CA LEU A 44 10.40 1.81 6.61
C LEU A 44 11.77 1.94 7.28
N ASP A 45 12.07 3.13 7.82
CA ASP A 45 13.26 3.35 8.64
C ASP A 45 13.26 2.46 9.91
N GLU A 46 12.12 2.36 10.61
CA GLU A 46 11.94 1.46 11.76
C GLU A 46 12.13 -0.02 11.38
N LEU A 47 11.77 -0.40 10.14
CA LEU A 47 11.97 -1.74 9.60
C LEU A 47 13.40 -1.99 9.07
N GLY A 48 14.29 -0.99 9.12
CA GLY A 48 15.65 -1.09 8.59
C GLY A 48 15.71 -1.09 7.06
N HIS A 49 14.69 -0.55 6.40
CA HIS A 49 14.57 -0.45 4.95
C HIS A 49 14.73 1.01 4.52
N HIS A 50 15.93 1.36 4.05
CA HIS A 50 16.19 2.67 3.48
C HIS A 50 16.07 2.62 1.95
N GLY A 51 15.51 3.68 1.36
CA GLY A 51 15.24 3.69 -0.07
C GLY A 51 14.61 4.99 -0.56
N LYS A 52 14.51 5.13 -1.88
CA LYS A 52 13.80 6.25 -2.51
C LYS A 52 12.31 5.91 -2.58
N CYS A 53 11.50 6.75 -1.94
CA CYS A 53 10.06 6.58 -1.91
C CYS A 53 9.33 7.55 -2.87
N LEU A 54 8.55 6.99 -3.78
CA LEU A 54 7.58 7.69 -4.61
C LEU A 54 6.19 7.57 -3.95
N SER A 55 5.32 8.53 -4.26
CA SER A 55 3.97 8.57 -3.73
C SER A 55 3.05 9.01 -4.87
N TRP A 56 2.03 8.20 -5.11
CA TRP A 56 1.01 8.38 -6.15
C TRP A 56 -0.36 8.37 -5.47
N TRP A 57 -1.29 9.16 -5.98
CA TRP A 57 -2.65 9.18 -5.46
C TRP A 57 -3.60 9.70 -6.52
N SER A 58 -4.87 9.30 -6.39
CA SER A 58 -5.93 9.80 -7.25
C SER A 58 -6.10 11.31 -7.08
N SER A 59 -6.67 12.00 -8.08
CA SER A 59 -6.95 13.44 -7.98
C SER A 59 -7.81 13.83 -6.77
N ALA A 60 -8.64 12.89 -6.26
CA ALA A 60 -9.44 13.09 -5.06
C ALA A 60 -8.65 12.93 -3.75
N GLY A 61 -7.44 12.37 -3.80
CA GLY A 61 -6.59 12.16 -2.61
C GLY A 61 -7.12 11.12 -1.63
N THR A 62 -8.06 10.26 -2.05
CA THR A 62 -8.72 9.25 -1.20
C THR A 62 -8.16 7.84 -1.37
N ILE A 63 -7.33 7.60 -2.37
CA ILE A 63 -6.64 6.33 -2.60
C ILE A 63 -5.29 6.62 -3.23
N GLY A 64 -4.29 5.82 -2.90
CA GLY A 64 -2.97 5.97 -3.48
C GLY A 64 -2.06 4.78 -3.28
N LEU A 65 -0.84 4.96 -3.80
CA LEU A 65 0.24 3.99 -3.75
C LEU A 65 1.51 4.68 -3.30
N LEU A 66 2.14 4.14 -2.27
CA LEU A 66 3.48 4.48 -1.83
C LEU A 66 4.42 3.43 -2.39
N GLU A 67 5.52 3.83 -2.99
CA GLU A 67 6.46 2.89 -3.59
C GLU A 67 7.85 3.16 -3.10
N CYS A 68 8.49 2.19 -2.47
CA CYS A 68 9.86 2.33 -2.01
C CYS A 68 10.70 1.16 -2.49
N GLU A 69 11.71 1.47 -3.29
CA GLU A 69 12.72 0.51 -3.69
C GLU A 69 13.87 0.53 -2.67
N THR A 70 14.14 -0.63 -2.06
CA THR A 70 15.25 -0.79 -1.12
C THR A 70 16.49 -1.31 -1.85
N GLU A 71 17.66 -1.08 -1.28
CA GLU A 71 18.95 -1.41 -1.90
C GLU A 71 19.19 -2.94 -2.07
N ASN A 72 18.37 -3.79 -1.44
CA ASN A 72 18.55 -5.25 -1.41
C ASN A 72 17.71 -6.02 -2.44
N GLY A 73 17.10 -5.32 -3.41
CA GLY A 73 16.20 -5.94 -4.39
C GLY A 73 14.84 -6.33 -3.80
N LEU A 74 14.46 -5.70 -2.69
CA LEU A 74 13.12 -5.73 -2.12
C LEU A 74 12.44 -4.41 -2.43
N SER A 75 11.26 -4.46 -3.04
CA SER A 75 10.43 -3.30 -3.32
C SER A 75 9.16 -3.39 -2.50
N ILE A 76 8.89 -2.36 -1.70
CA ILE A 76 7.78 -2.33 -0.75
C ILE A 76 6.78 -1.27 -1.22
N PHE A 77 5.54 -1.71 -1.37
CA PHE A 77 4.42 -0.93 -1.87
C PHE A 77 3.40 -0.76 -0.74
N GLY A 78 2.89 0.45 -0.55
CA GLY A 78 1.82 0.76 0.38
C GLY A 78 0.57 1.20 -0.38
N GLN A 79 -0.39 0.30 -0.57
CA GLN A 79 -1.69 0.66 -1.13
C GLN A 79 -2.60 1.14 -0.01
N TRP A 80 -3.05 2.37 -0.10
CA TRP A 80 -3.81 3.00 0.96
C TRP A 80 -5.13 3.58 0.46
N THR A 81 -6.11 3.59 1.35
CA THR A 81 -7.38 4.31 1.19
C THR A 81 -7.58 5.25 2.38
N LEU A 82 -8.22 6.39 2.12
CA LEU A 82 -8.60 7.34 3.15
C LEU A 82 -9.88 6.83 3.82
N ASP A 83 -9.82 6.64 5.13
CA ASP A 83 -10.92 6.16 5.97
C ASP A 83 -10.81 6.82 7.36
N ASP A 84 -11.92 6.91 8.09
CA ASP A 84 -11.90 7.39 9.48
C ASP A 84 -11.08 6.46 10.39
N ASN A 85 -11.00 5.18 10.05
CA ASN A 85 -10.26 4.18 10.80
C ASN A 85 -8.86 3.95 10.24
N HIS A 86 -7.94 3.62 11.14
CA HIS A 86 -6.64 3.06 10.77
C HIS A 86 -6.71 1.54 10.87
N GLU A 87 -6.45 0.84 9.78
CA GLU A 87 -6.59 -0.61 9.72
C GLU A 87 -5.55 -1.21 8.76
N PHE A 88 -4.65 -2.05 9.28
CA PHE A 88 -3.86 -2.95 8.45
C PHE A 88 -4.74 -4.07 7.91
N LEU A 89 -4.62 -4.36 6.62
CA LEU A 89 -5.49 -5.34 5.95
C LEU A 89 -4.70 -6.58 5.55
N ASN A 90 -3.59 -6.43 4.83
CA ASN A 90 -2.74 -7.55 4.47
C ASN A 90 -1.34 -7.13 3.96
N VAL A 91 -0.41 -8.09 3.91
CA VAL A 91 0.82 -8.05 3.11
C VAL A 91 0.81 -9.20 2.11
N ILE A 92 0.91 -8.89 0.82
CA ILE A 92 0.97 -9.87 -0.27
C ILE A 92 2.20 -9.65 -1.14
N GLU A 93 2.75 -10.75 -1.68
CA GLU A 93 3.74 -10.67 -2.75
C GLU A 93 3.01 -10.43 -4.08
N VAL A 94 3.52 -9.52 -4.91
CA VAL A 94 2.89 -9.14 -6.18
C VAL A 94 3.87 -9.29 -7.34
N SER A 95 3.37 -9.68 -8.52
CA SER A 95 4.22 -9.73 -9.70
C SER A 95 4.45 -8.34 -10.28
N ASN A 96 5.48 -8.18 -11.11
CA ASN A 96 5.68 -6.93 -11.86
C ASN A 96 4.48 -6.58 -12.74
N ASN A 97 3.74 -7.57 -13.24
CA ASN A 97 2.57 -7.32 -14.07
C ASN A 97 1.42 -6.72 -13.24
N ASP A 98 1.24 -7.21 -12.00
CA ASP A 98 0.26 -6.65 -11.06
C ASP A 98 0.61 -5.20 -10.71
N LEU A 99 1.89 -4.90 -10.49
CA LEU A 99 2.35 -3.53 -10.22
C LEU A 99 2.06 -2.56 -11.37
N ILE A 100 2.29 -2.99 -12.62
CA ILE A 100 1.97 -2.18 -13.80
C ILE A 100 0.48 -1.87 -13.83
N ASN A 101 -0.37 -2.88 -13.62
CA ASN A 101 -1.82 -2.68 -13.58
C ASN A 101 -2.24 -1.74 -12.45
N ILE A 102 -1.66 -1.88 -11.25
CA ILE A 102 -1.95 -1.02 -10.11
C ILE A 102 -1.58 0.43 -10.41
N ARG A 103 -0.38 0.68 -10.96
CA ARG A 103 0.08 2.01 -11.36
C ARG A 103 -0.80 2.63 -12.45
N ASP A 104 -1.14 1.84 -13.47
CA ASP A 104 -2.04 2.26 -14.54
C ASP A 104 -3.41 2.68 -14.00
N GLY A 105 -3.90 2.03 -12.95
CA GLY A 105 -5.13 2.42 -12.25
C GLY A 105 -5.11 3.75 -11.53
N PHE A 106 -3.93 4.31 -11.26
CA PHE A 106 -3.81 5.65 -10.70
C PHE A 106 -3.62 6.72 -11.77
N ASP A 107 -3.04 6.35 -12.92
CA ASP A 107 -2.82 7.25 -14.07
C ASP A 107 -4.06 7.36 -14.97
N ALA A 108 -4.76 6.25 -15.18
CA ALA A 108 -6.06 6.23 -15.79
C ALA A 108 -7.08 6.87 -14.83
N GLY A 109 -7.85 7.83 -15.31
CA GLY A 109 -9.10 8.24 -14.68
C GLY A 109 -10.04 7.05 -14.41
N PRO A 110 -11.28 7.28 -13.91
CA PRO A 110 -12.09 6.31 -13.18
C PRO A 110 -11.97 4.86 -13.71
N VAL A 111 -11.25 4.05 -12.95
CA VAL A 111 -10.73 2.73 -13.32
C VAL A 111 -11.82 1.78 -13.79
N THR A 112 -11.64 1.21 -14.99
CA THR A 112 -12.60 0.36 -15.72
C THR A 112 -12.34 -1.16 -15.64
N SER A 113 -11.29 -1.62 -14.93
CA SER A 113 -10.91 -3.04 -14.95
C SER A 113 -11.37 -3.79 -13.67
N ASP A 114 -12.15 -4.85 -13.86
CA ASP A 114 -12.74 -5.68 -12.78
C ASP A 114 -11.71 -6.31 -11.84
N ALA A 115 -10.51 -6.62 -12.31
CA ALA A 115 -9.43 -7.14 -11.46
C ALA A 115 -8.96 -6.10 -10.41
N MET A 116 -8.98 -4.81 -10.76
CA MET A 116 -8.65 -3.73 -9.82
C MET A 116 -9.80 -3.38 -8.87
N ARG A 117 -11.06 -3.66 -9.26
CA ARG A 117 -12.18 -3.65 -8.32
C ARG A 117 -12.06 -4.78 -7.30
N ALA A 118 -11.67 -5.98 -7.71
CA ALA A 118 -11.48 -7.11 -6.80
C ALA A 118 -10.34 -6.92 -5.79
N MET A 119 -9.32 -6.12 -6.11
CA MET A 119 -8.24 -5.76 -5.17
C MET A 119 -8.57 -4.61 -4.22
N ARG A 120 -9.69 -3.87 -4.43
CA ARG A 120 -10.25 -2.99 -3.39
C ARG A 120 -10.83 -3.89 -2.30
N ILE A 121 -10.01 -4.20 -1.31
CA ILE A 121 -10.40 -4.62 0.06
C ILE A 121 -11.83 -5.14 0.16
N GLY A 122 -12.03 -6.43 -0.15
CA GLY A 122 -13.20 -7.20 0.28
C GLY A 122 -14.57 -6.67 -0.14
N GLU A 123 -14.84 -6.51 -1.43
CA GLU A 123 -16.23 -6.45 -1.91
C GLU A 123 -16.86 -7.86 -1.90
N SER A 124 -17.04 -8.42 -0.70
CA SER A 124 -18.12 -9.36 -0.42
C SER A 124 -19.14 -8.59 0.41
N GLY A 125 -20.14 -8.01 -0.24
CA GLY A 125 -21.15 -7.22 0.46
C GLY A 125 -22.21 -6.59 -0.41
N GLY A 126 -23.04 -7.41 -1.07
CA GLY A 126 -24.40 -7.02 -1.42
C GLY A 126 -24.71 -6.91 -2.90
N ALA A 127 -24.84 -8.05 -3.57
CA ALA A 127 -25.84 -8.13 -4.63
C ALA A 127 -27.23 -7.92 -4.01
N LYS A 128 -27.97 -6.96 -4.56
CA LYS A 128 -29.44 -6.88 -4.66
C LYS A 128 -29.70 -5.85 -5.76
N GLU A 129 -30.00 -6.33 -6.95
CA GLU A 129 -31.39 -6.46 -7.47
C GLU A 129 -32.09 -5.10 -7.57
#